data_AF-A0A8J5V8T9-F1
#
_entry.id   AF-A0A8J5V8T9-F1
#
_cell.length_a   1.000
_cell.length_b   1.000
_cell.length_c   1.000
_cell.angle_alpha   90.00
_cell.angle_beta   90.00
_cell.angle_gamma   90.00
#
_symmetry.space_group_name_H-M   'P 1'
#
loop_
_entity.id
_entity.type
_entity.pdbx_description
1 polymer ?
#
loop_
_entity_poly.entity_id
_entity_poly.type
_entity_poly.pdbx_seq_one_letter_code
_entity_poly.pdbx_strand_id
1 'polypeptide(L)'
;MLTKYESLIHEFDPYFNYRVTQFLSKNRNYEFWNWFDDRTWYPLGRVIVGTVYPRLTLTVGTIWWLVNSLSIPLSVEIVFYGVPAW
;
A
#
# COMPACT_ATOMS: atom_id res chain seq x y z
N MET A 1 5.86 -21.52 8.59
CA MET A 1 7.27 -21.49 8.15
C MET A 1 7.28 -20.90 6.75
N LEU A 2 7.43 -19.57 6.63
CA LEU A 2 7.50 -18.87 5.34
C LEU A 2 8.95 -18.99 4.83
N THR A 3 9.15 -19.83 3.82
CA THR A 3 10.47 -20.17 3.29
C THR A 3 10.98 -19.14 2.26
N LYS A 4 11.94 -18.33 2.70
CA LYS A 4 13.33 -18.29 2.21
C LYS A 4 13.65 -17.90 0.76
N TYR A 5 12.80 -17.15 0.08
CA TYR A 5 13.27 -16.15 -0.89
C TYR A 5 12.69 -14.84 -0.39
N GLU A 6 13.55 -13.82 -0.23
CA GLU A 6 13.15 -12.54 0.37
C GLU A 6 11.79 -12.13 -0.17
N SER A 7 10.88 -11.73 0.72
CA SER A 7 9.60 -11.13 0.36
C SER A 7 9.88 -9.79 -0.31
N LEU A 8 10.40 -9.88 -1.53
CA LEU A 8 10.71 -8.83 -2.46
C LEU A 8 9.59 -8.90 -3.49
N ILE A 9 9.06 -7.74 -3.84
CA ILE A 9 8.01 -7.64 -4.83
C ILE A 9 8.61 -8.13 -6.17
N HIS A 10 8.23 -9.34 -6.59
CA HIS A 10 8.84 -10.01 -7.74
C HIS A 10 8.31 -9.51 -9.09
N GLU A 11 7.26 -8.68 -9.08
CA GLU A 11 6.56 -8.22 -10.28
C GLU A 11 6.42 -6.69 -10.26
N PHE A 12 6.55 -6.03 -11.42
CA PHE A 12 6.61 -4.57 -11.51
C PHE A 12 5.32 -3.88 -11.02
N ASP A 13 4.16 -4.48 -11.32
CA ASP A 13 2.84 -3.95 -10.99
C ASP A 13 2.53 -3.87 -9.48
N PRO A 14 2.82 -4.90 -8.65
CA PRO A 14 2.58 -4.82 -7.22
C PRO A 14 3.45 -3.77 -6.49
N TYR A 15 4.54 -3.29 -7.09
CA TYR A 15 5.39 -2.25 -6.47
C TYR A 15 4.63 -0.93 -6.30
N PHE A 16 3.81 -0.58 -7.29
CA PHE A 16 2.98 0.61 -7.23
C PHE A 16 1.93 0.50 -6.12
N ASN A 17 1.20 -0.63 -6.07
CA ASN A 17 0.19 -0.87 -5.05
C ASN A 17 0.76 -0.89 -3.63
N TYR A 18 1.95 -1.46 -3.47
CA TYR A 18 2.68 -1.44 -2.20
C TYR A 18 3.02 -0.01 -1.78
N ARG A 19 3.55 0.83 -2.68
CA ARG A 19 3.87 2.24 -2.40
C ARG A 19 2.62 3.03 -1.98
N VAL A 20 1.49 2.82 -2.66
CA VAL A 20 0.22 3.47 -2.30
C VAL A 20 -0.22 3.04 -0.90
N THR A 21 -0.04 1.77 -0.55
CA THR A 21 -0.40 1.24 0.77
C THR A 21 0.53 1.76 1.88
N GLN A 22 1.83 1.87 1.61
CA GLN A 22 2.78 2.53 2.52
C GLN A 22 2.40 3.98 2.77
N PHE A 23 2.01 4.72 1.73
CA PHE A 23 1.58 6.12 1.85
C PHE A 23 0.31 6.22 2.70
N LEU A 24 -0.66 5.33 2.49
CA LEU A 24 -1.89 5.26 3.28
C LEU A 24 -1.62 4.96 4.77
N SER A 25 -0.65 4.10 5.08
CA SER A 25 -0.32 3.75 6.48
C SER A 25 0.44 4.86 7.21
N LYS A 26 1.31 5.60 6.50
CA LYS A 26 2.13 6.66 7.10
C LYS A 26 1.38 7.98 7.25
N ASN A 27 0.47 8.28 6.32
CA ASN A 27 -0.22 9.56 6.25
C ASN A 27 -1.66 9.44 6.74
N ARG A 28 -2.26 10.57 7.10
CA ARG A 28 -3.68 10.57 7.48
C ARG A 28 -4.55 10.27 6.26
N ASN A 29 -5.70 9.61 6.50
CA ASN A 29 -6.68 9.31 5.45
C ASN A 29 -7.01 10.52 4.55
N TYR A 30 -7.07 11.73 5.11
CA TYR A 30 -7.36 12.95 4.36
C TYR A 30 -6.25 13.34 3.36
N GLU A 31 -4.99 13.14 3.73
CA GLU A 31 -3.85 13.38 2.85
C GLU A 31 -3.77 12.33 1.75
N PHE A 32 -4.16 11.10 2.07
CA PHE A 32 -4.31 10.04 1.07
C PHE A 32 -5.35 10.40 0.01
N TRP A 33 -6.56 10.82 0.42
CA TRP A 33 -7.65 11.18 -0.50
C TRP A 33 -7.30 12.32 -1.46
N ASN A 34 -6.43 13.25 -1.04
CA ASN A 34 -5.95 14.37 -1.84
C ASN A 34 -4.53 14.15 -2.40
N TRP A 35 -4.05 12.91 -2.43
CA TRP A 35 -2.66 12.65 -2.78
C TRP A 35 -2.39 12.89 -4.27
N PHE A 36 -1.58 13.92 -4.52
CA PHE A 36 -0.92 14.17 -5.78
C PHE A 36 0.52 13.66 -5.73
N ASP A 37 0.87 12.73 -6.61
CA ASP A 37 2.22 12.20 -6.72
C ASP A 37 2.99 13.00 -7.77
N ASP A 38 3.92 13.84 -7.31
CA ASP A 38 4.83 14.65 -8.12
C ASP A 38 6.01 13.84 -8.68
N ARG A 39 6.25 12.63 -8.14
CA ARG A 39 7.36 11.76 -8.54
C ARG A 39 7.05 10.87 -9.73
N THR A 40 5.78 10.68 -10.06
CA THR A 40 5.37 9.92 -11.25
C THR A 40 5.02 10.87 -12.39
N TRP A 41 5.32 10.48 -13.63
CA TRP A 41 5.00 11.25 -14.84
C TRP A 41 5.55 12.69 -14.85
N TYR A 42 6.85 12.86 -14.61
CA TYR A 42 7.49 14.19 -14.74
C TYR A 42 7.36 14.72 -16.19
N PRO A 43 6.96 15.98 -16.41
CA PRO A 43 6.72 17.07 -15.45
C PRO A 43 5.26 17.23 -14.97
N LEU A 44 4.33 16.37 -15.38
CA LEU A 44 2.88 16.53 -15.17
C LEU A 44 2.39 16.09 -13.78
N GLY A 45 3.02 15.08 -13.17
CA GLY A 45 2.53 14.46 -11.94
C GLY A 45 1.30 13.57 -12.18
N ARG A 46 0.80 12.91 -11.11
CA ARG A 46 -0.39 12.05 -11.18
C ARG A 46 -1.25 12.14 -9.91
N VAL A 47 -2.56 12.32 -10.09
CA VAL A 47 -3.55 12.13 -9.02
C VAL A 47 -3.78 10.63 -8.81
N ILE A 48 -3.37 10.09 -7.66
CA ILE A 48 -3.35 8.64 -7.43
C ILE A 48 -4.77 8.10 -7.19
N VAL A 49 -5.53 8.74 -6.29
CA VAL A 49 -6.84 8.26 -5.82
C VAL A 49 -7.87 8.12 -6.95
N GLY A 50 -7.84 9.04 -7.92
CA GLY A 50 -8.76 9.03 -9.06
C GLY A 50 -8.36 8.11 -10.22
N THR A 51 -7.16 7.53 -10.19
CA THR A 51 -6.61 6.77 -11.33
C THR A 51 -6.22 5.34 -10.96
N VAL A 52 -6.48 4.92 -9.73
CA VAL A 52 -6.12 3.61 -9.19
C VAL A 52 -7.35 3.01 -8.54
N TYR A 53 -7.58 1.71 -8.72
CA TYR A 53 -8.62 1.01 -7.98
C TYR A 53 -8.19 0.89 -6.50
N PRO A 54 -8.82 1.62 -5.57
CA PRO A 54 -8.33 1.68 -4.19
C PRO A 54 -8.69 0.43 -3.38
N ARG A 55 -9.31 -0.59 -4.01
CA ARG A 55 -9.86 -1.75 -3.30
C ARG A 55 -8.78 -2.54 -2.58
N LEU A 56 -7.65 -2.78 -3.24
CA LEU A 56 -6.53 -3.52 -2.65
C LEU A 56 -5.87 -2.71 -1.52
N THR A 57 -5.57 -1.44 -1.77
CA THR A 57 -4.92 -0.54 -0.81
C THR A 57 -5.78 -0.27 0.42
N LEU A 58 -7.10 -0.12 0.26
CA LEU A 58 -8.03 0.01 1.39
C LEU A 58 -8.16 -1.29 2.19
N THR A 59 -8.18 -2.44 1.53
CA THR A 59 -8.25 -3.74 2.23
C THR A 59 -6.99 -3.97 3.06
N VAL A 60 -5.82 -3.73 2.49
CA VAL A 60 -4.55 -3.87 3.23
C VAL A 60 -4.43 -2.83 4.34
N GLY A 61 -4.83 -1.57 4.08
CA GLY A 61 -4.81 -0.50 5.08
C GLY A 61 -5.76 -0.75 6.25
N THR A 62 -6.96 -1.26 6.00
CA THR A 62 -7.93 -1.60 7.05
C THR A 62 -7.47 -2.78 7.91
N ILE A 63 -6.92 -3.84 7.29
CA ILE A 63 -6.33 -4.96 8.03
C ILE A 63 -5.15 -4.49 8.87
N TRP A 64 -4.26 -3.67 8.30
CA TRP A 64 -3.14 -3.11 9.05
C TRP A 64 -3.61 -2.26 10.25
N TRP A 65 -4.63 -1.43 10.06
CA TRP A 65 -5.22 -0.63 11.15
C TRP A 65 -5.82 -1.50 12.26
N LEU A 66 -6.56 -2.57 11.90
CA LEU A 66 -7.13 -3.52 12.87
C LEU A 66 -6.04 -4.25 13.66
N VAL A 67 -5.00 -4.73 12.98
CA VAL A 67 -3.87 -5.43 13.60
C VAL A 67 -3.09 -4.51 14.54
N ASN A 68 -2.84 -3.26 14.10
CA ASN A 68 -2.19 -2.26 14.94
C ASN A 68 -3.07 -1.86 16.15
N SER A 69 -4.39 -1.83 15.99
CA SER A 69 -5.33 -1.60 17.10
C SER A 69 -5.32 -2.72 18.14
N LEU A 70 -4.98 -3.95 17.73
CA LEU A 70 -4.78 -5.10 18.62
C LEU A 70 -3.39 -5.12 19.28
N SER A 71 -2.61 -4.03 19.15
CA SER A 71 -1.24 -3.90 19.69
C SER A 71 -0.25 -4.93 19.14
N ILE A 72 -0.50 -5.43 17.93
CA ILE A 72 0.43 -6.31 17.22
C ILE A 72 1.23 -5.44 16.23
N PRO A 73 2.53 -5.20 16.46
CA PRO A 73 3.35 -4.35 15.59
C PRO A 73 3.77 -5.13 14.33
N LEU A 74 2.85 -5.27 13.37
CA LEU A 74 3.15 -5.83 12.05
C LEU A 74 3.45 -4.72 11.03
N SER A 75 4.44 -4.96 10.18
CA SER A 75 4.72 -4.09 9.05
C SER A 75 3.65 -4.24 7.96
N VAL A 76 3.37 -3.15 7.26
CA VAL A 76 2.41 -3.12 6.14
C VAL A 76 2.81 -4.11 5.03
N GLU A 77 4.10 -4.37 4.86
CA GLU A 77 4.65 -5.36 3.94
C GLU A 77 4.08 -6.75 4.21
N ILE A 78 4.16 -7.21 5.45
CA ILE A 78 3.71 -8.55 5.84
C ILE A 78 2.20 -8.68 5.59
N VAL A 79 1.44 -7.63 5.87
CA VAL A 79 -0.01 -7.60 5.61
C VAL A 79 -0.28 -7.62 4.11
N PHE A 80 0.46 -6.85 3.32
CA PHE A 80 0.33 -6.80 1.86
C PHE A 80 0.61 -8.16 1.21
N TYR A 81 1.67 -8.86 1.62
CA TYR A 81 1.98 -10.21 1.13
C TYR A 81 0.96 -11.27 1.59
N GLY A 82 0.28 -11.04 2.71
CA GLY A 82 -0.75 -11.93 3.24
C GLY A 82 -2.11 -11.79 2.56
N VAL A 83 -2.37 -10.67 1.87
CA VAL A 83 -3.61 -10.43 1.14
C VAL A 83 -3.47 -10.93 -0.30
N PRO A 84 -4.27 -11.90 -0.76
CA PRO A 84 -4.24 -12.33 -2.15
C PRO A 84 -4.68 -11.16 -3.06
N ALA A 85 -3.76 -10.72 -3.91
CA ALA A 85 -4.05 -9.82 -5.02
C ALA A 85 -4.53 -10.68 -6.19
N TRP A 86 -5.85 -10.74 -6.40
CA TRP A 86 -6.46 -11.27 -7.62
C TRP A 86 -6.43 -10.22 -8.73
#